data_AF-A0A6P8YV09-F1
#
_entry.id   AF-A0A6P8YV09-F1
#
_cell.length_a   1.000
_cell.length_b   1.000
_cell.length_c   1.000
_cell.angle_alpha   90.00
_cell.angle_beta   90.00
_cell.angle_gamma   90.00
#
_symmetry.space_group_name_H-M   'P 1'
#
loop_
_entity.id
_entity.type
_entity.pdbx_description
1 polymer ?
#
loop_
_entity_poly.entity_id
_entity_poly.type
_entity_poly.pdbx_seq_one_letter_code
_entity_poly.pdbx_strand_id
1 'polypeptide(L)'
;MFRSLLVVCALVAAAYAADNYAFNQIDELVARIKVCLKPVPERGFSYPATDCMYKARDNLRSVYSKESQADFIASCLANYRDPVKADIVATAKQCLTESLAKPVKPALKKATYSSRQREEIGSRIKACQAGIVDTNTFSPAADCRNNALIEAQNGYPKESLVDFIVPCLTGKNIDAALVAQAQACIVASLAKPLRTR
;
A
#
# COMPACT_ATOMS: atom_id res chain seq x y z
N MET A 1 48.67 33.60 -16.67
CA MET A 1 48.00 32.91 -15.55
C MET A 1 46.56 32.58 -15.99
N PHE A 2 46.33 31.41 -16.57
CA PHE A 2 44.99 30.97 -16.99
C PHE A 2 44.47 29.96 -15.96
N ARG A 3 43.42 30.35 -15.23
CA ARG A 3 42.69 29.48 -14.31
C ARG A 3 41.74 28.60 -15.11
N SER A 4 42.07 27.32 -15.22
CA SER A 4 41.19 26.28 -15.75
C SER A 4 39.97 26.12 -14.82
N LEU A 5 38.78 26.49 -15.31
CA LEU A 5 37.50 26.08 -14.72
C LEU A 5 37.28 24.60 -15.06
N LEU A 6 37.52 23.73 -14.09
CA LEU A 6 37.00 22.36 -14.10
C LEU A 6 35.50 22.43 -13.76
N VAL A 7 34.65 22.45 -14.80
CA VAL A 7 33.23 22.18 -14.66
C VAL A 7 33.09 20.67 -14.43
N VAL A 8 32.91 20.31 -13.17
CA VAL A 8 32.52 18.96 -12.74
C VAL A 8 31.10 18.72 -13.25
N CYS A 9 30.98 18.18 -14.47
CA CYS A 9 29.76 17.51 -14.91
C CYS A 9 29.63 16.19 -14.13
N ALA A 10 29.25 16.29 -12.85
CA ALA A 10 28.61 15.20 -12.15
C ALA A 10 27.18 15.07 -12.70
N LEU A 11 27.09 14.53 -13.92
CA LEU A 11 25.87 13.90 -14.37
C LEU A 11 25.64 12.75 -13.41
N VAL A 12 24.73 13.00 -12.46
CA VAL A 12 23.98 11.97 -11.76
C VAL A 12 23.28 11.19 -12.86
N ALA A 13 23.99 10.23 -13.46
CA ALA A 13 23.38 9.07 -14.06
C ALA A 13 22.68 8.41 -12.90
N ALA A 14 21.42 8.81 -12.70
CA ALA A 14 20.46 8.08 -11.90
C ALA A 14 20.64 6.64 -12.36
N ALA A 15 21.23 5.83 -11.49
CA ALA A 15 21.29 4.42 -11.70
C ALA A 15 19.83 4.00 -11.77
N TYR A 16 19.33 3.82 -13.00
CA TYR A 16 18.13 3.07 -13.31
C TYR A 16 18.44 1.60 -13.00
N ALA A 17 18.80 1.31 -11.74
CA ALA A 17 18.48 0.04 -11.16
C ALA A 17 16.96 0.08 -11.07
N ALA A 18 16.31 -0.49 -12.09
CA ALA A 18 14.95 -0.95 -12.00
C ALA A 18 14.93 -2.07 -10.94
N ASP A 19 15.14 -1.69 -9.68
CA ASP A 19 14.86 -2.54 -8.54
C ASP A 19 13.35 -2.74 -8.58
N ASN A 20 12.94 -3.93 -9.02
CA ASN A 20 11.54 -4.35 -8.94
C ASN A 20 11.01 -3.95 -7.56
N TYR A 21 9.94 -3.14 -7.52
CA TYR A 21 9.39 -2.69 -6.26
C TYR A 21 9.06 -3.90 -5.38
N ALA A 22 9.46 -3.87 -4.12
CA ALA A 22 9.07 -4.89 -3.16
C ALA A 22 7.54 -4.91 -3.02
N PHE A 23 6.98 -6.03 -2.58
CA PHE A 23 5.53 -6.22 -2.46
C PHE A 23 4.83 -5.10 -1.65
N ASN A 24 5.43 -4.66 -0.54
CA ASN A 24 4.92 -3.56 0.28
C ASN A 24 4.99 -2.20 -0.43
N GLN A 25 5.98 -2.01 -1.28
CA GLN A 25 6.13 -0.79 -2.08
C GLN A 25 5.09 -0.75 -3.20
N ILE A 26 4.83 -1.89 -3.84
CA ILE A 26 3.75 -2.03 -4.83
C ILE A 26 2.40 -1.71 -4.17
N ASP A 27 2.10 -2.29 -3.02
CA ASP A 27 0.81 -2.09 -2.37
C ASP A 27 0.64 -0.64 -1.88
N GLU A 28 1.71 0.01 -1.41
CA GLU A 28 1.72 1.45 -1.13
C GLU A 28 1.42 2.29 -2.38
N LEU A 29 2.08 2.00 -3.50
CA LEU A 29 1.89 2.72 -4.76
C LEU A 29 0.48 2.51 -5.30
N VAL A 30 -0.06 1.29 -5.24
CA VAL A 30 -1.44 0.98 -5.61
C VAL A 30 -2.43 1.73 -4.72
N ALA A 31 -2.18 1.82 -3.41
CA ALA A 31 -3.03 2.60 -2.50
C ALA A 31 -3.06 4.09 -2.88
N ARG A 32 -1.90 4.66 -3.23
CA ARG A 32 -1.80 6.04 -3.73
C ARG A 32 -2.57 6.23 -5.05
N ILE A 33 -2.40 5.32 -6.00
CA ILE A 33 -3.12 5.32 -7.28
C ILE A 33 -4.63 5.29 -7.04
N LYS A 34 -5.10 4.39 -6.17
CA LYS A 34 -6.52 4.25 -5.83
C LYS A 34 -7.13 5.54 -5.29
N VAL A 35 -6.39 6.30 -4.47
CA VAL A 35 -6.86 7.61 -3.97
C VAL A 35 -7.09 8.59 -5.12
N CYS A 36 -6.16 8.67 -6.06
CA CYS A 36 -6.27 9.58 -7.21
C CYS A 36 -7.35 9.17 -8.22
N LEU A 37 -7.73 7.88 -8.24
CA LEU A 37 -8.77 7.37 -9.13
C LEU A 37 -10.18 7.40 -8.55
N LYS A 38 -10.36 7.78 -7.28
CA LYS A 38 -11.70 7.95 -6.66
C LYS A 38 -12.70 8.79 -7.49
N PRO A 39 -12.29 9.86 -8.20
CA PRO A 39 -13.22 10.67 -9.00
C PRO A 39 -13.65 10.01 -10.33
N VAL A 40 -13.02 8.91 -10.74
CA VAL A 40 -13.34 8.23 -12.00
C VAL A 40 -14.66 7.46 -11.83
N PRO A 41 -15.66 7.70 -12.68
CA PRO A 41 -16.96 7.05 -12.55
C PRO A 41 -16.89 5.58 -12.98
N GLU A 42 -17.27 4.69 -12.07
CA GLU A 42 -17.56 3.28 -12.39
C GLU A 42 -19.03 3.16 -12.85
N ARG A 43 -19.32 2.39 -13.90
CA ARG A 43 -20.68 2.29 -14.48
C ARG A 43 -21.06 0.85 -14.80
N GLY A 44 -22.01 0.29 -14.05
CA GLY A 44 -22.53 -1.06 -14.32
C GLY A 44 -21.41 -2.10 -14.26
N PHE A 45 -21.06 -2.67 -15.41
CA PHE A 45 -19.95 -3.64 -15.56
C PHE A 45 -18.64 -3.03 -16.06
N SER A 46 -18.57 -1.70 -16.22
CA SER A 46 -17.40 -0.95 -16.68
C SER A 46 -16.66 -0.38 -15.47
N TYR A 47 -15.41 -0.78 -15.29
CA TYR A 47 -14.58 -0.41 -14.13
C TYR A 47 -13.25 0.26 -14.56
N PRO A 48 -13.29 1.38 -15.32
CA PRO A 48 -12.09 2.00 -15.89
C PRO A 48 -11.00 2.30 -14.86
N ALA A 49 -11.35 2.80 -13.67
CA ALA A 49 -10.35 3.07 -12.64
C ALA A 49 -9.68 1.79 -12.16
N THR A 50 -10.49 0.80 -11.82
CA THR A 50 -10.02 -0.48 -11.30
C THR A 50 -9.13 -1.21 -12.31
N ASP A 51 -9.55 -1.28 -13.57
CA ASP A 51 -8.81 -1.97 -14.63
C ASP A 51 -7.47 -1.29 -14.95
N CYS A 52 -7.48 0.05 -15.11
CA CYS A 52 -6.26 0.80 -15.39
C CYS A 52 -5.29 0.75 -14.20
N MET A 53 -5.79 0.73 -12.97
CA MET A 53 -4.98 0.52 -11.77
C MET A 53 -4.34 -0.88 -11.75
N TYR A 54 -5.08 -1.94 -12.11
CA TYR A 54 -4.51 -3.30 -12.16
C TYR A 54 -3.39 -3.41 -13.20
N LYS A 55 -3.58 -2.85 -14.39
CA LYS A 55 -2.52 -2.80 -15.40
C LYS A 55 -1.30 -2.00 -14.92
N ALA A 56 -1.51 -0.87 -14.25
CA ALA A 56 -0.42 -0.10 -13.66
C ALA A 56 0.33 -0.88 -12.56
N ARG A 57 -0.39 -1.66 -11.75
CA ARG A 57 0.21 -2.56 -10.74
C ARG A 57 1.12 -3.59 -11.40
N ASP A 58 0.72 -4.17 -12.53
CA ASP A 58 1.56 -5.13 -13.25
C ASP A 58 2.78 -4.46 -13.90
N ASN A 59 2.65 -3.22 -14.39
CA ASN A 59 3.80 -2.43 -14.83
C ASN A 59 4.79 -2.15 -13.70
N LEU A 60 4.32 -1.88 -12.48
CA LEU A 60 5.18 -1.68 -11.29
C LEU A 60 5.93 -2.96 -10.88
N ARG A 61 5.45 -4.14 -11.28
CA ARG A 61 6.18 -5.41 -11.10
C ARG A 61 7.26 -5.61 -12.17
N SER A 62 7.24 -4.78 -13.21
CA SER A 62 8.19 -4.77 -14.32
C SER A 62 9.14 -3.58 -14.16
N VAL A 63 10.01 -3.34 -15.14
CA VAL A 63 11.06 -2.29 -15.11
C VAL A 63 10.54 -0.84 -15.25
N TYR A 64 9.24 -0.60 -15.08
CA TYR A 64 8.67 0.75 -15.22
C TYR A 64 8.79 1.55 -13.93
N SER A 65 9.16 2.82 -14.06
CA SER A 65 9.19 3.74 -12.91
C SER A 65 7.78 4.03 -12.40
N LYS A 66 7.65 4.30 -11.09
CA LYS A 66 6.39 4.78 -10.50
C LYS A 66 5.89 6.07 -11.16
N GLU A 67 6.78 6.98 -11.52
CA GLU A 67 6.42 8.25 -12.14
C GLU A 67 5.77 8.06 -13.51
N SER A 68 6.22 7.06 -14.29
CA SER A 68 5.62 6.76 -15.61
C SER A 68 4.17 6.25 -15.53
N GLN A 69 3.72 5.80 -14.36
CA GLN A 69 2.35 5.28 -14.21
C GLN A 69 1.29 6.37 -14.35
N ALA A 70 1.61 7.65 -14.09
CA ALA A 70 0.65 8.73 -14.26
C ALA A 70 0.19 8.88 -15.72
N ASP A 71 1.14 8.90 -16.67
CA ASP A 71 0.85 8.99 -18.10
C ASP A 71 0.21 7.71 -18.64
N PHE A 72 0.68 6.56 -18.17
CA PHE A 72 0.10 5.26 -18.51
C PHE A 72 -1.38 5.18 -18.11
N ILE A 73 -1.71 5.50 -16.87
CA ILE A 73 -3.08 5.45 -16.36
C ILE A 73 -3.95 6.48 -17.09
N ALA A 74 -3.47 7.71 -17.27
CA ALA A 74 -4.23 8.73 -18.00
C ALA A 74 -4.56 8.28 -19.42
N SER A 75 -3.60 7.68 -20.12
CA SER A 75 -3.81 7.12 -21.47
C SER A 75 -4.76 5.93 -21.45
N CYS A 76 -4.67 5.06 -20.43
CA CYS A 76 -5.59 3.94 -20.27
C CYS A 76 -7.03 4.41 -20.07
N LEU A 77 -7.27 5.44 -19.23
CA LEU A 77 -8.60 6.01 -18.98
C LEU A 77 -9.18 6.72 -20.20
N ALA A 78 -8.34 7.46 -20.95
CA ALA A 78 -8.75 8.18 -22.15
C ALA A 78 -9.11 7.24 -23.32
N ASN A 79 -8.42 6.09 -23.41
CA ASN A 79 -8.64 5.09 -24.46
C ASN A 79 -9.46 3.89 -23.99
N TYR A 80 -10.09 3.98 -22.82
CA TYR A 80 -10.96 2.92 -22.31
C TYR A 80 -12.18 2.79 -23.24
N ARG A 81 -12.81 1.60 -23.28
CA ARG A 81 -13.94 1.32 -24.19
C ARG A 81 -15.04 2.37 -24.10
N ASP A 82 -15.34 2.80 -22.87
CA ASP A 82 -16.13 3.99 -22.57
C ASP A 82 -15.17 5.06 -22.03
N PRO A 83 -14.70 6.01 -22.88
CA PRO A 83 -13.70 6.96 -22.48
C PRO A 83 -14.13 7.80 -21.29
N VAL A 84 -13.23 7.94 -20.31
CA VAL A 84 -13.42 8.84 -19.18
C VAL A 84 -13.29 10.28 -19.70
N LYS A 85 -14.13 11.19 -19.19
CA LYS A 85 -14.11 12.60 -19.61
C LYS A 85 -12.72 13.21 -19.38
N ALA A 86 -12.28 14.04 -20.31
CA ALA A 86 -10.93 14.59 -20.33
C ALA A 86 -10.56 15.40 -19.07
N ASP A 87 -11.52 16.12 -18.48
CA ASP A 87 -11.36 16.88 -17.23
C ASP A 87 -11.10 15.96 -16.02
N ILE A 88 -11.82 14.83 -15.94
CA ILE A 88 -11.61 13.81 -14.91
C ILE A 88 -10.24 13.14 -15.10
N VAL A 89 -9.88 12.80 -16.35
CA VAL A 89 -8.56 12.23 -16.66
C VAL A 89 -7.43 13.19 -16.28
N ALA A 90 -7.57 14.48 -16.61
CA ALA A 90 -6.58 15.51 -16.26
C ALA A 90 -6.45 15.65 -14.73
N THR A 91 -7.57 15.67 -14.01
CA THR A 91 -7.59 15.73 -12.53
C THR A 91 -6.90 14.52 -11.91
N ALA A 92 -7.23 13.31 -12.38
CA ALA A 92 -6.60 12.08 -11.91
C ALA A 92 -5.09 12.08 -12.22
N LYS A 93 -4.69 12.48 -13.43
CA LYS A 93 -3.29 12.57 -13.84
C LYS A 93 -2.51 13.50 -12.93
N GLN A 94 -3.03 14.70 -12.65
CA GLN A 94 -2.36 15.65 -11.77
C GLN A 94 -2.13 15.07 -10.37
N CYS A 95 -3.18 14.48 -9.76
CA CYS A 95 -3.05 13.81 -8.47
C CYS A 95 -1.99 12.68 -8.51
N LEU A 96 -1.99 11.87 -9.57
CA LEU A 96 -1.04 10.77 -9.75
C LEU A 96 0.38 11.29 -9.84
N THR A 97 0.65 12.32 -10.65
CA THR A 97 1.96 12.95 -10.78
C THR A 97 2.48 13.44 -9.42
N GLU A 98 1.65 14.16 -8.66
CA GLU A 98 2.02 14.65 -7.33
C GLU A 98 2.23 13.52 -6.31
N SER A 99 1.34 12.52 -6.30
CA SER A 99 1.37 11.44 -5.32
C SER A 99 2.48 10.42 -5.58
N LEU A 100 2.82 10.17 -6.85
CA LEU A 100 3.84 9.21 -7.24
C LEU A 100 5.25 9.82 -7.21
N ALA A 101 5.39 11.15 -7.26
CA ALA A 101 6.68 11.83 -7.03
C ALA A 101 7.19 11.66 -5.59
N LYS A 102 6.29 11.44 -4.62
CA LYS A 102 6.67 11.26 -3.21
C LYS A 102 7.56 10.01 -3.04
N PRO A 103 8.57 10.04 -2.14
CA PRO A 103 9.37 8.88 -1.80
C PRO A 103 8.49 7.69 -1.42
N VAL A 104 8.89 6.48 -1.81
CA VAL A 104 8.22 5.23 -1.42
C VAL A 104 8.82 4.75 -0.12
N LYS A 105 8.05 4.06 0.73
CA LYS A 105 8.59 3.42 1.93
C LYS A 105 9.73 2.47 1.56
N PRO A 106 10.68 2.22 2.48
CA PRO A 106 11.72 1.22 2.28
C PRO A 106 11.13 -0.16 1.96
N ALA A 107 11.83 -0.92 1.12
CA ALA A 107 11.49 -2.30 0.84
C ALA A 107 11.52 -3.13 2.13
N LEU A 108 10.42 -3.85 2.42
CA LEU A 108 10.40 -4.80 3.51
C LEU A 108 10.91 -6.15 3.03
N LYS A 109 11.79 -6.76 3.83
CA LYS A 109 12.23 -8.13 3.58
C LYS A 109 11.06 -9.07 3.85
N LYS A 110 10.77 -9.95 2.90
CA LYS A 110 9.73 -10.97 3.05
C LYS A 110 10.07 -11.87 4.27
N ALA A 111 9.11 -12.03 5.16
CA ALA A 111 9.20 -12.91 6.31
C ALA A 111 8.49 -14.23 6.03
N THR A 112 9.02 -15.33 6.56
CA THR A 112 8.38 -16.65 6.51
C THR A 112 8.00 -17.06 7.92
N TYR A 113 6.71 -17.30 8.15
CA TYR A 113 6.19 -17.74 9.44
C TYR A 113 5.68 -19.18 9.36
N SER A 114 5.99 -19.99 10.36
CA SER A 114 5.32 -21.28 10.57
C SER A 114 3.84 -21.08 10.95
N SER A 115 3.02 -22.13 10.85
CA SER A 115 1.62 -22.06 11.29
C SER A 115 1.49 -21.62 12.75
N ARG A 116 2.33 -22.16 13.63
CA ARG A 116 2.38 -21.78 15.05
C ARG A 116 2.77 -20.33 15.29
N GLN A 117 3.73 -19.82 14.50
CA GLN A 117 4.10 -18.41 14.55
C GLN A 117 2.94 -17.50 14.10
N ARG A 118 2.18 -17.90 13.08
CA ARG A 118 0.97 -17.17 12.66
C ARG A 118 -0.14 -17.21 13.72
N GLU A 119 -0.35 -18.35 14.37
CA GLU A 119 -1.28 -18.46 15.51
C GLU A 119 -0.88 -17.56 16.67
N GLU A 120 0.43 -17.49 16.97
CA GLU A 120 0.95 -16.60 18.01
C GLU A 120 0.76 -15.13 17.64
N ILE A 121 1.05 -14.73 16.40
CA ILE A 121 0.75 -13.38 15.88
C ILE A 121 -0.74 -13.08 16.05
N GLY A 122 -1.61 -13.99 15.61
CA GLY A 122 -3.07 -13.82 15.71
C GLY A 122 -3.55 -13.69 17.15
N SER A 123 -3.02 -14.50 18.05
CA SER A 123 -3.34 -14.45 19.49
C SER A 123 -2.92 -13.13 20.13
N ARG A 124 -1.72 -12.63 19.78
CA ARG A 124 -1.22 -11.33 20.24
C ARG A 124 -2.06 -10.17 19.75
N ILE A 125 -2.43 -10.16 18.46
CA ILE A 125 -3.32 -9.14 17.89
C ILE A 125 -4.69 -9.20 18.57
N LYS A 126 -5.27 -10.39 18.71
CA LYS A 126 -6.57 -10.59 19.37
C LYS A 126 -6.57 -10.03 20.79
N ALA A 127 -5.51 -10.29 21.57
CA ALA A 127 -5.39 -9.76 22.93
C ALA A 127 -5.39 -8.23 22.95
N CYS A 128 -4.73 -7.59 21.99
CA CYS A 128 -4.72 -6.12 21.86
C CYS A 128 -6.04 -5.52 21.40
N GLN A 129 -6.94 -6.31 20.82
CA GLN A 129 -8.26 -5.89 20.35
C GLN A 129 -9.37 -6.24 21.35
N ALA A 130 -9.07 -6.80 22.52
CA ALA A 130 -10.07 -7.31 23.46
C ALA A 130 -11.07 -6.25 23.96
N GLY A 131 -10.70 -4.96 23.93
CA GLY A 131 -11.58 -3.84 24.28
C GLY A 131 -12.52 -3.37 23.16
N ILE A 132 -12.39 -3.92 21.95
CA ILE A 132 -13.28 -3.62 20.82
C ILE A 132 -14.46 -4.59 20.89
N VAL A 133 -15.58 -4.10 21.41
CA VAL A 133 -16.78 -4.92 21.64
C VAL A 133 -17.48 -5.21 20.31
N ASP A 134 -17.68 -6.48 20.03
CA ASP A 134 -18.43 -6.94 18.86
C ASP A 134 -19.92 -6.81 19.15
N THR A 135 -20.57 -5.80 18.57
CA THR A 135 -22.01 -5.57 18.78
C THR A 135 -22.90 -6.45 17.91
N ASN A 136 -22.32 -7.18 16.94
CA ASN A 136 -23.03 -7.95 15.92
C ASN A 136 -22.39 -9.34 15.71
N THR A 137 -23.10 -10.23 15.00
CA THR A 137 -22.62 -11.57 14.56
C THR A 137 -21.32 -11.52 13.74
N PHE A 138 -20.94 -10.35 13.25
CA PHE A 138 -19.68 -10.07 12.57
C PHE A 138 -18.79 -9.22 13.47
N SER A 139 -17.59 -9.73 13.78
CA SER A 139 -16.59 -9.05 14.60
C SER A 139 -15.67 -8.20 13.72
N PRO A 140 -15.78 -6.85 13.72
CA PRO A 140 -14.90 -6.01 12.91
C PRO A 140 -13.43 -6.19 13.29
N ALA A 141 -13.17 -6.42 14.59
CA ALA A 141 -11.83 -6.71 15.08
C ALA A 141 -11.28 -8.04 14.51
N ALA A 142 -12.10 -9.09 14.48
CA ALA A 142 -11.72 -10.37 13.91
C ALA A 142 -11.45 -10.29 12.40
N ASP A 143 -12.29 -9.59 11.65
CA ASP A 143 -12.08 -9.36 10.21
C ASP A 143 -10.72 -8.69 9.96
N CYS A 144 -10.45 -7.58 10.67
CA CYS A 144 -9.21 -6.84 10.49
C CYS A 144 -7.97 -7.64 10.90
N ARG A 145 -8.08 -8.46 11.96
CA ARG A 145 -7.03 -9.41 12.34
C ARG A 145 -6.80 -10.46 11.27
N ASN A 146 -7.86 -11.05 10.72
CA ASN A 146 -7.74 -12.08 9.69
C ASN A 146 -7.07 -11.53 8.42
N ASN A 147 -7.39 -10.30 8.01
CA ASN A 147 -6.70 -9.61 6.93
C ASN A 147 -5.20 -9.47 7.21
N ALA A 148 -4.82 -9.06 8.42
CA ALA A 148 -3.41 -8.97 8.80
C ALA A 148 -2.71 -10.34 8.81
N LEU A 149 -3.40 -11.42 9.15
CA LEU A 149 -2.85 -12.78 9.09
C LEU A 149 -2.65 -13.27 7.65
N ILE A 150 -3.53 -12.87 6.72
CA ILE A 150 -3.32 -13.09 5.29
C ILE A 150 -2.05 -12.37 4.84
N GLU A 151 -1.82 -11.13 5.29
CA GLU A 151 -0.59 -10.42 4.95
C GLU A 151 0.67 -11.04 5.57
N ALA A 152 0.58 -11.54 6.81
CA ALA A 152 1.64 -12.33 7.41
C ALA A 152 1.94 -13.60 6.56
N GLN A 153 0.92 -14.24 6.00
CA GLN A 153 1.07 -15.38 5.08
C GLN A 153 1.69 -14.95 3.73
N ASN A 154 1.37 -13.75 3.23
CA ASN A 154 1.99 -13.17 2.05
C ASN A 154 3.45 -12.72 2.30
N GLY A 155 3.90 -12.77 3.55
CA GLY A 155 5.26 -12.54 3.98
C GLY A 155 5.56 -11.11 4.42
N TYR A 156 4.53 -10.35 4.80
CA TYR A 156 4.72 -9.09 5.52
C TYR A 156 5.37 -9.34 6.89
N PRO A 157 6.40 -8.57 7.29
CA PRO A 157 6.94 -8.61 8.64
C PRO A 157 5.87 -8.35 9.70
N LYS A 158 5.91 -9.08 10.82
CA LYS A 158 4.95 -8.96 11.93
C LYS A 158 4.83 -7.53 12.43
N GLU A 159 5.93 -6.79 12.47
CA GLU A 159 5.98 -5.40 12.90
C GLU A 159 5.17 -4.46 12.00
N SER A 160 5.01 -4.80 10.72
CA SER A 160 4.26 -4.02 9.73
C SER A 160 2.76 -4.32 9.71
N LEU A 161 2.30 -5.37 10.40
CA LEU A 161 0.89 -5.79 10.34
C LEU A 161 -0.08 -4.75 10.91
N VAL A 162 0.40 -3.85 11.76
CA VAL A 162 -0.40 -2.74 12.28
C VAL A 162 -0.89 -1.79 11.17
N ASP A 163 -0.12 -1.66 10.08
CA ASP A 163 -0.47 -0.81 8.92
C ASP A 163 -1.69 -1.34 8.17
N PHE A 164 -2.07 -2.61 8.37
CA PHE A 164 -3.28 -3.21 7.81
C PHE A 164 -4.46 -3.17 8.78
N ILE A 165 -4.16 -3.35 10.07
CA ILE A 165 -5.19 -3.44 11.11
C ILE A 165 -5.80 -2.07 11.37
N VAL A 166 -4.98 -1.03 11.55
CA VAL A 166 -5.47 0.31 11.93
C VAL A 166 -6.41 0.90 10.88
N PRO A 167 -6.06 0.96 9.58
CA PRO A 167 -6.98 1.46 8.56
C PRO A 167 -8.25 0.61 8.44
N CYS A 168 -8.15 -0.70 8.64
CA CYS A 168 -9.31 -1.58 8.63
C CYS A 168 -10.27 -1.25 9.79
N LEU A 169 -9.76 -1.10 11.01
CA LEU A 169 -10.58 -0.76 12.18
C LEU A 169 -11.23 0.64 12.02
N THR A 170 -10.46 1.62 11.55
CA THR A 170 -10.99 2.96 11.25
C THR A 170 -12.08 2.90 10.19
N GLY A 171 -11.88 2.13 9.12
CA GLY A 171 -12.88 1.94 8.06
C GLY A 171 -14.15 1.19 8.52
N LYS A 172 -14.07 0.46 9.63
CA LYS A 172 -15.21 -0.18 10.29
C LYS A 172 -15.88 0.73 11.33
N ASN A 173 -15.52 2.01 11.38
CA ASN A 173 -16.04 3.01 12.32
C ASN A 173 -15.85 2.63 13.79
N ILE A 174 -14.74 1.94 14.12
CA ILE A 174 -14.36 1.71 15.52
C ILE A 174 -13.92 3.04 16.13
N ASP A 175 -14.30 3.25 17.40
CA ASP A 175 -13.92 4.43 18.16
C ASP A 175 -12.40 4.70 18.10
N ALA A 176 -12.03 5.94 17.82
CA ALA A 176 -10.65 6.32 17.57
C ALA A 176 -9.73 6.08 18.78
N ALA A 177 -10.25 6.22 20.01
CA ALA A 177 -9.47 5.93 21.22
C ALA A 177 -9.20 4.42 21.35
N LEU A 178 -10.18 3.58 21.03
CA LEU A 178 -9.99 2.12 20.98
C LEU A 178 -9.01 1.71 19.87
N VAL A 179 -9.09 2.34 18.69
CA VAL A 179 -8.12 2.09 17.60
C VAL A 179 -6.70 2.47 18.04
N ALA A 180 -6.52 3.63 18.67
CA ALA A 180 -5.22 4.08 19.15
C ALA A 180 -4.66 3.15 20.25
N GLN A 181 -5.50 2.69 21.18
CA GLN A 181 -5.12 1.73 22.20
C GLN A 181 -4.68 0.39 21.58
N ALA A 182 -5.47 -0.13 20.64
CA ALA A 182 -5.15 -1.37 19.93
C ALA A 182 -3.84 -1.23 19.15
N GLN A 183 -3.64 -0.11 18.44
CA GLN A 183 -2.41 0.20 17.71
C GLN A 183 -1.19 0.13 18.63
N ALA A 184 -1.20 0.86 19.74
CA ALA A 184 -0.07 0.90 20.67
C ALA A 184 0.25 -0.48 21.23
N CYS A 185 -0.77 -1.24 21.63
CA CYS A 185 -0.60 -2.63 22.10
C CYS A 185 -0.02 -3.53 21.01
N ILE A 186 -0.54 -3.47 19.77
CA ILE A 186 -0.10 -4.31 18.65
C ILE A 186 1.37 -4.04 18.34
N VAL A 187 1.77 -2.76 18.24
CA VAL A 187 3.17 -2.39 17.99
C VAL A 187 4.08 -2.97 19.06
N ALA A 188 3.73 -2.78 20.35
CA ALA A 188 4.53 -3.31 21.46
C ALA A 188 4.57 -4.85 21.50
N SER A 189 3.45 -5.51 21.20
CA SER A 189 3.31 -6.95 21.25
C SER A 189 4.01 -7.66 20.09
N LEU A 190 3.91 -7.10 18.88
CA LEU A 190 4.54 -7.64 17.69
C LEU A 190 6.03 -7.31 17.61
N ALA A 191 6.54 -6.32 18.33
CA ALA A 191 7.99 -6.13 18.47
C ALA A 191 8.69 -7.30 19.18
N LYS A 192 8.00 -8.03 20.06
CA LYS A 192 8.58 -9.15 20.81
C LYS A 192 8.89 -10.34 19.88
N PRO A 193 9.97 -11.12 20.11
CA PRO A 193 10.27 -12.33 19.34
C PRO A 193 9.11 -13.32 19.33
N LEU A 194 8.92 -14.05 18.23
CA LEU A 194 7.98 -15.16 18.17
C LEU A 194 8.64 -16.44 18.71
N ARG A 195 7.85 -17.33 19.29
CA ARG A 195 8.33 -18.63 19.76
C ARG A 195 8.62 -19.54 18.56
N THR A 196 9.72 -20.27 18.64
CA THR A 196 10.26 -21.11 17.55
C THR A 196 10.10 -22.61 17.80
N ARG A 197 9.49 -23.02 18.92
CA ARG A 197 9.30 -24.41 19.34
C ARG A 197 7.84 -24.72 19.49
#